data_AF-A0A2M9KVH6-F1
#
_entry.id   AF-A0A2M9KVH6-F1
#
_cell.length_a   1.000
_cell.length_b   1.000
_cell.length_c   1.000
_cell.angle_alpha   90.00
_cell.angle_beta   90.00
_cell.angle_gamma   90.00
#
_symmetry.space_group_name_H-M   'P 1'
#
loop_
_entity.id
_entity.type
_entity.pdbx_description
1 polymer ?
#
loop_
_entity_poly.entity_id
_entity_poly.type
_entity_poly.pdbx_seq_one_letter_code
_entity_poly.pdbx_strand_id
1 'polypeptide(L)'
;MWREPDPLSKMSADTGNRWRREESGDETARMDSLPPLPGPLPWPVPDPRTRRFVAEYMQMHDLVAELVLPAHAPAYITSVFETARELVRHSYFRYEFTTVAVSISLFALERAFGERLGSKKPLQKLVERAADEGIITAELAGRLDAGRSLRNKLAHGDLTGTALTPAMAVAMVKAAFDTAGLLFPGPAEGSS
;
A
#
# COMPACT_ATOMS: atom_id res chain seq x y z
N MET A 1 18.25 79.58 11.53
CA MET A 1 16.92 79.45 10.92
C MET A 1 16.57 77.97 10.97
N TRP A 2 15.49 77.63 11.67
CA TRP A 2 14.76 76.34 11.65
C TRP A 2 15.49 75.07 12.11
N ARG A 3 15.10 74.59 13.29
CA ARG A 3 15.31 73.22 13.78
C ARG A 3 14.42 72.28 12.97
N GLU A 4 14.99 71.25 12.38
CA GLU A 4 14.24 70.05 12.00
C GLU A 4 14.07 69.17 13.26
N PRO A 5 12.89 68.56 13.47
CA PRO A 5 12.70 67.60 14.55
C PRO A 5 13.30 66.23 14.17
N ASP A 6 14.08 65.71 15.11
CA ASP A 6 14.65 64.37 15.14
C ASP A 6 13.53 63.31 15.29
N PRO A 7 13.34 62.37 14.34
CA PRO A 7 12.31 61.35 14.44
C PRO A 7 12.82 60.15 15.23
N LEU A 8 13.23 60.35 16.49
CA LEU A 8 13.29 59.25 17.46
C LEU A 8 11.93 59.09 18.12
N SER A 9 11.02 58.41 17.44
CA SER A 9 9.98 57.67 18.14
C SER A 9 9.64 56.40 17.38
N LYS A 10 9.94 55.28 18.05
CA LYS A 10 9.50 53.89 17.81
C LYS A 10 10.53 52.96 17.18
N MET A 11 11.57 52.66 17.95
CA MET A 11 12.05 51.29 18.09
C MET A 11 12.23 51.01 19.59
N SER A 12 11.33 50.23 20.18
CA SER A 12 11.73 49.24 21.18
C SER A 12 10.57 48.29 21.48
N ALA A 13 10.79 47.04 21.07
CA ALA A 13 10.27 45.79 21.62
C ALA A 13 8.84 45.76 22.17
N ASP A 14 7.91 45.30 21.34
CA ASP A 14 6.74 44.54 21.81
C ASP A 14 6.59 43.27 20.94
N THR A 15 7.55 42.35 21.11
CA THR A 15 7.40 40.95 20.69
C THR A 15 6.85 40.18 21.88
N GLY A 16 5.58 40.43 22.19
CA GLY A 16 4.81 39.71 23.19
C GLY A 16 3.50 39.22 22.59
N ASN A 17 3.41 37.92 22.33
CA ASN A 17 2.17 37.15 22.32
C ASN A 17 1.11 37.54 21.27
N ARG A 18 1.37 37.21 20.00
CA ARG A 18 0.32 37.05 18.97
C ARG A 18 0.19 35.59 18.55
N TRP A 19 -0.16 34.74 19.51
CA TRP A 19 -0.89 33.48 19.26
C TRP A 19 -1.77 33.26 20.48
N ARG A 20 -2.87 34.01 20.55
CA ARG A 20 -3.98 33.60 21.40
C ARG A 20 -4.50 32.31 20.75
N ARG A 21 -4.16 31.17 21.34
CA ARG A 21 -4.78 29.89 21.05
C ARG A 21 -6.26 30.11 21.33
N GLU A 22 -7.05 30.38 20.30
CA GLU A 22 -8.48 30.10 20.36
C GLU A 22 -8.55 28.63 20.76
N GLU A 23 -9.13 28.38 21.93
CA GLU A 23 -9.61 27.06 22.31
C GLU A 23 -10.65 26.70 21.25
N SER A 24 -10.17 26.15 20.14
CA SER A 24 -10.98 25.45 19.15
C SER A 24 -11.66 24.37 19.96
N GLY A 25 -12.95 24.58 20.22
CA GLY A 25 -13.80 23.63 20.91
C GLY A 25 -13.49 22.25 20.40
N ASP A 26 -13.24 21.36 21.36
CA ASP A 26 -13.09 19.92 21.19
C ASP A 26 -14.45 19.35 20.73
N GLU A 27 -14.87 19.76 19.55
CA GLU A 27 -15.98 19.19 18.80
C GLU A 27 -15.35 18.37 17.68
N THR A 28 -14.73 17.26 18.07
CA THR A 28 -14.69 16.12 17.18
C THR A 28 -16.14 15.87 16.78
N ALA A 29 -16.49 16.24 15.55
CA ALA A 29 -17.84 16.10 15.04
C ALA A 29 -18.34 14.70 15.38
N ARG A 30 -19.36 14.62 16.24
CA ARG A 30 -20.02 13.35 16.51
C ARG A 30 -20.44 12.79 15.16
N MET A 31 -19.95 11.61 14.84
CA MET A 31 -20.32 10.85 13.65
C MET A 31 -21.74 10.29 13.86
N ASP A 32 -22.68 11.16 14.23
CA ASP A 32 -24.07 10.84 14.47
C ASP A 32 -24.72 10.63 13.10
N SER A 33 -24.77 9.35 12.74
CA SER A 33 -25.69 8.69 11.81
C SER A 33 -26.25 9.58 10.70
N LEU A 34 -25.73 9.39 9.48
CA LEU A 34 -26.41 9.83 8.27
C LEU A 34 -27.90 9.43 8.37
N PRO A 35 -28.86 10.32 8.02
CA PRO A 35 -30.26 9.95 7.98
C PRO A 35 -30.42 8.70 7.09
N PRO A 36 -31.28 7.74 7.46
CA PRO A 36 -31.45 6.52 6.68
C PRO A 36 -31.79 6.91 5.24
N LEU A 37 -30.98 6.43 4.30
CA LEU A 37 -31.20 6.68 2.89
C LEU A 37 -32.58 6.12 2.52
N PRO A 38 -33.45 6.89 1.83
CA PRO A 38 -34.72 6.38 1.36
C PRO A 38 -34.47 5.35 0.26
N GLY A 39 -34.49 4.07 0.63
CA GLY A 39 -34.34 2.94 -0.29
C GLY A 39 -33.04 2.15 -0.12
N PRO A 40 -32.89 1.04 -0.87
CA PRO A 40 -31.68 0.24 -0.84
C PRO A 40 -30.46 1.06 -1.27
N LEU A 41 -29.30 0.78 -0.65
CA LEU A 41 -28.04 1.41 -1.05
C LEU A 41 -27.77 1.13 -2.53
N PRO A 42 -27.28 2.12 -3.29
CA PRO A 42 -26.92 1.91 -4.68
C PRO A 42 -25.79 0.87 -4.77
N TRP A 43 -25.91 -0.05 -5.72
CA TRP A 43 -24.83 -0.99 -6.03
C TRP A 43 -23.58 -0.23 -6.52
N PRO A 44 -22.37 -0.63 -6.09
CA PRO A 44 -21.15 -0.02 -6.59
C PRO A 44 -21.06 -0.11 -8.11
N VAL A 45 -20.75 1.01 -8.75
CA VAL A 45 -20.58 1.08 -10.21
C VAL A 45 -19.20 0.51 -10.57
N PRO A 46 -19.12 -0.45 -11.51
CA PRO A 46 -17.83 -0.97 -11.98
C PRO A 46 -16.96 0.15 -12.56
N ASP A 47 -15.65 0.07 -12.34
CA ASP A 47 -14.72 1.00 -12.95
C ASP A 47 -14.69 0.76 -14.47
N PRO A 48 -14.87 1.78 -15.33
CA PRO A 48 -14.90 1.58 -16.79
C PRO A 48 -13.65 0.89 -17.35
N ARG A 49 -12.50 1.01 -16.67
CA ARG A 49 -11.23 0.41 -17.10
C ARG A 49 -11.22 -1.12 -16.94
N THR A 50 -12.05 -1.68 -16.06
CA THR A 50 -12.02 -3.12 -15.75
C THR A 50 -12.56 -3.97 -16.89
N ARG A 51 -13.43 -3.40 -17.73
CA ARG A 51 -13.94 -4.00 -18.98
C ARG A 51 -12.84 -4.46 -19.94
N ARG A 52 -11.62 -3.94 -19.81
CA ARG A 52 -10.46 -4.37 -20.62
C ARG A 52 -9.89 -5.72 -20.19
N PHE A 53 -10.26 -6.21 -19.00
CA PHE A 53 -9.67 -7.40 -18.37
C PHE A 53 -10.73 -8.43 -17.98
N VAL A 54 -11.89 -7.98 -17.50
CA VAL A 54 -13.03 -8.81 -17.14
C VAL A 54 -14.33 -8.12 -17.56
N ALA A 55 -15.30 -8.91 -18.03
CA ALA A 55 -16.64 -8.43 -18.32
C ALA A 55 -17.46 -8.27 -17.04
N GLU A 56 -17.38 -9.24 -16.13
CA GLU A 56 -18.21 -9.34 -14.93
C GLU A 56 -17.37 -9.49 -13.67
N TYR A 57 -17.90 -9.03 -12.53
CA TYR A 57 -17.23 -9.15 -11.22
C TYR A 57 -16.84 -10.60 -10.91
N MET A 58 -17.67 -11.57 -11.32
CA MET A 58 -17.45 -12.98 -11.03
C MET A 58 -16.11 -13.49 -11.59
N GLN A 59 -15.66 -12.96 -12.72
CA GLN A 59 -14.38 -13.34 -13.35
C GLN A 59 -13.16 -12.86 -12.53
N MET A 60 -13.35 -11.92 -11.60
CA MET A 60 -12.30 -11.55 -10.65
C MET A 60 -11.99 -12.69 -9.67
N HIS A 61 -12.93 -13.60 -9.41
CA HIS A 61 -12.66 -14.78 -8.58
C HIS A 61 -11.63 -15.69 -9.25
N ASP A 62 -11.77 -15.94 -10.56
CA ASP A 62 -10.82 -16.74 -11.33
C ASP A 62 -9.43 -16.09 -11.34
N LEU A 63 -9.39 -14.76 -11.50
CA LEU A 63 -8.16 -13.99 -11.55
C LEU A 63 -7.37 -14.02 -10.22
N VAL A 64 -8.05 -14.22 -9.08
CA VAL A 64 -7.40 -14.31 -7.76
C VAL A 64 -7.33 -15.74 -7.21
N ALA A 65 -7.81 -16.74 -7.94
CA ALA A 65 -7.86 -18.13 -7.46
C ALA A 65 -6.47 -18.69 -7.13
N GLU A 66 -5.46 -18.30 -7.93
CA GLU A 66 -4.06 -18.72 -7.77
C GLU A 66 -3.31 -17.97 -6.65
N LEU A 67 -3.94 -16.99 -6.00
CA LEU A 67 -3.36 -16.25 -4.87
C LEU A 67 -3.58 -17.02 -3.56
N VAL A 68 -2.87 -18.14 -3.43
CA VAL A 68 -2.98 -19.10 -2.32
C VAL A 68 -2.01 -18.72 -1.21
N LEU A 69 -2.54 -18.55 0.01
CA LEU A 69 -1.76 -18.18 1.19
C LEU A 69 -0.84 -19.34 1.63
N PRO A 70 0.38 -19.05 2.15
CA PRO A 70 1.20 -20.09 2.76
C PRO A 70 0.57 -20.56 4.08
N ALA A 71 0.37 -21.87 4.24
CA ALA A 71 -0.31 -22.45 5.41
C ALA A 71 0.38 -22.14 6.75
N HIS A 72 1.70 -21.87 6.73
CA HIS A 72 2.51 -21.64 7.92
C HIS A 72 3.03 -20.20 8.01
N ALA A 73 2.46 -19.29 7.23
CA ALA A 73 2.74 -17.88 7.34
C ALA A 73 2.31 -17.33 8.72
N PRO A 74 3.10 -16.44 9.33
CA PRO A 74 2.68 -15.70 10.52
C PRO A 74 1.38 -14.92 10.25
N ALA A 75 0.56 -14.73 11.29
CA ALA A 75 -0.74 -14.04 11.16
C ALA A 75 -0.66 -12.67 10.48
N TYR A 76 0.43 -11.92 10.69
CA TYR A 76 0.62 -10.62 10.05
C TYR A 76 0.83 -10.71 8.53
N ILE A 77 1.46 -11.79 8.04
CA ILE A 77 1.60 -12.09 6.62
C ILE A 77 0.24 -12.51 6.08
N THR A 78 -0.40 -13.50 6.69
CA THR A 78 -1.71 -14.02 6.23
C THR A 78 -2.73 -12.89 6.07
N SER A 79 -2.88 -12.03 7.08
CA SER A 79 -3.81 -10.90 7.05
C SER A 79 -3.52 -9.90 5.92
N VAL A 80 -2.25 -9.54 5.70
CA VAL A 80 -1.89 -8.60 4.62
C VAL A 80 -2.13 -9.22 3.25
N PHE A 81 -1.78 -10.49 3.06
CA PHE A 81 -1.95 -11.18 1.78
C PHE A 81 -3.42 -11.48 1.46
N GLU A 82 -4.24 -11.80 2.46
CA GLU A 82 -5.70 -11.83 2.33
C GLU A 82 -6.24 -10.48 1.86
N THR A 83 -5.82 -9.41 2.53
CA THR A 83 -6.23 -8.04 2.16
C THR A 83 -5.79 -7.70 0.74
N ALA A 84 -4.56 -8.07 0.34
CA ALA A 84 -4.07 -7.83 -1.01
C ALA A 84 -4.91 -8.57 -2.06
N ARG A 85 -5.27 -9.83 -1.79
CA ARG A 85 -6.15 -10.62 -2.66
C ARG A 85 -7.53 -9.98 -2.82
N GLU A 86 -8.11 -9.50 -1.72
CA GLU A 86 -9.40 -8.81 -1.75
C GLU A 86 -9.32 -7.45 -2.46
N LEU A 87 -8.24 -6.70 -2.27
CA LEU A 87 -8.02 -5.44 -3.00
C LEU A 87 -7.91 -5.66 -4.51
N VAL A 88 -7.21 -6.72 -4.95
CA VAL A 88 -7.23 -7.11 -6.36
C VAL A 88 -8.65 -7.45 -6.79
N ARG A 89 -9.39 -8.29 -6.05
CA ARG A 89 -10.77 -8.66 -6.41
C ARG A 89 -11.68 -7.43 -6.53
N HIS A 90 -11.58 -6.49 -5.59
CA HIS A 90 -12.37 -5.27 -5.57
C HIS A 90 -11.84 -4.18 -6.50
N SER A 91 -10.70 -4.40 -7.18
CA SER A 91 -10.24 -3.47 -8.21
C SER A 91 -11.19 -3.39 -9.41
N TYR A 92 -12.16 -4.30 -9.49
CA TYR A 92 -13.31 -4.22 -10.40
C TYR A 92 -14.14 -2.94 -10.21
N PHE A 93 -14.25 -2.44 -8.97
CA PHE A 93 -15.00 -1.22 -8.66
C PHE A 93 -14.08 0.01 -8.54
N ARG A 94 -12.84 -0.19 -8.11
CA ARG A 94 -11.84 0.88 -7.97
C ARG A 94 -10.48 0.41 -8.43
N TYR A 95 -10.10 0.82 -9.64
CA TYR A 95 -8.87 0.38 -10.27
C TYR A 95 -7.62 0.59 -9.41
N GLU A 96 -7.57 1.68 -8.64
CA GLU A 96 -6.43 2.05 -7.79
C GLU A 96 -6.15 1.05 -6.66
N PHE A 97 -7.10 0.17 -6.32
CA PHE A 97 -6.86 -0.91 -5.35
C PHE A 97 -5.76 -1.87 -5.79
N THR A 98 -5.49 -1.99 -7.11
CA THR A 98 -4.35 -2.77 -7.62
C THR A 98 -3.01 -2.25 -7.06
N THR A 99 -2.85 -0.93 -7.00
CA THR A 99 -1.64 -0.27 -6.51
C THR A 99 -1.47 -0.50 -5.02
N VAL A 100 -2.56 -0.43 -4.27
CA VAL A 100 -2.55 -0.68 -2.83
C VAL A 100 -2.20 -2.14 -2.55
N ALA A 101 -2.80 -3.09 -3.27
CA ALA A 101 -2.52 -4.52 -3.15
C ALA A 101 -1.04 -4.86 -3.34
N VAL A 102 -0.42 -4.34 -4.41
CA VAL A 102 1.03 -4.51 -4.65
C VAL A 102 1.84 -3.88 -3.52
N SER A 103 1.51 -2.67 -3.11
CA SER A 103 2.29 -1.94 -2.09
C SER A 103 2.31 -2.66 -0.75
N ILE A 104 1.14 -3.09 -0.24
CA ILE A 104 1.06 -3.78 1.06
C ILE A 104 1.74 -5.15 1.02
N SER A 105 1.67 -5.86 -0.12
CA SER A 105 2.37 -7.14 -0.31
C SER A 105 3.89 -6.96 -0.23
N LEU A 106 4.42 -5.90 -0.86
CA LEU A 106 5.86 -5.60 -0.82
C LEU A 106 6.33 -5.17 0.58
N PHE A 107 5.52 -4.41 1.33
CA PHE A 107 5.87 -4.06 2.71
C PHE A 107 5.87 -5.29 3.64
N ALA A 108 4.91 -6.20 3.48
CA ALA A 108 4.90 -7.46 4.21
C ALA A 108 6.14 -8.31 3.92
N LEU A 109 6.56 -8.40 2.65
CA LEU A 109 7.78 -9.11 2.29
C LEU A 109 9.05 -8.43 2.78
N GLU A 110 9.13 -7.11 2.75
CA GLU A 110 10.27 -6.37 3.29
C GLU A 110 10.50 -6.72 4.77
N ARG A 111 9.41 -6.77 5.54
CA ARG A 111 9.45 -7.26 6.92
C ARG A 111 9.87 -8.73 7.01
N ALA A 112 9.23 -9.61 6.24
CA ALA A 112 9.49 -11.06 6.28
C ALA A 112 10.95 -11.40 5.94
N PHE A 113 11.50 -10.79 4.89
CA PHE A 113 12.92 -10.93 4.55
C PHE A 113 13.82 -10.36 5.64
N GLY A 114 13.45 -9.22 6.23
CA GLY A 114 14.24 -8.62 7.29
C GLY A 114 14.35 -9.52 8.52
N GLU A 115 13.25 -10.18 8.90
CA GLU A 115 13.22 -11.19 9.95
C GLU A 115 14.06 -12.42 9.57
N ARG A 116 13.85 -12.96 8.36
CA ARG A 116 14.54 -14.17 7.87
C ARG A 116 16.06 -13.99 7.74
N LEU A 117 16.51 -12.83 7.25
CA LEU A 117 17.91 -12.53 6.97
C LEU A 117 18.63 -11.80 8.12
N GLY A 118 17.91 -11.49 9.20
CA GLY A 118 18.42 -10.71 10.34
C GLY A 118 18.90 -9.31 9.93
N SER A 119 18.19 -8.64 9.02
CA SER A 119 18.64 -7.40 8.39
C SER A 119 17.53 -6.35 8.31
N LYS A 120 17.88 -5.07 8.46
CA LYS A 120 16.97 -3.92 8.30
C LYS A 120 17.25 -3.14 7.00
N LYS A 121 17.89 -3.78 6.03
CA LYS A 121 18.18 -3.15 4.73
C LYS A 121 16.89 -2.94 3.94
N PRO A 122 16.86 -2.00 2.97
CA PRO A 122 15.70 -1.82 2.10
C PRO A 122 15.38 -3.08 1.28
N LEU A 123 14.11 -3.24 0.90
CA LEU A 123 13.59 -4.39 0.14
C LEU A 123 14.50 -4.84 -1.01
N GLN A 124 15.03 -3.91 -1.81
CA GLN A 124 15.94 -4.24 -2.92
C GLN A 124 17.13 -5.09 -2.46
N LYS A 125 17.81 -4.67 -1.38
CA LYS A 125 18.99 -5.36 -0.85
C LYS A 125 18.65 -6.68 -0.17
N LEU A 126 17.45 -6.78 0.38
CA LEU A 126 16.94 -8.02 0.95
C LEU A 126 16.64 -9.04 -0.15
N VAL A 127 16.00 -8.61 -1.25
CA VAL A 127 15.68 -9.45 -2.41
C VAL A 127 16.95 -9.93 -3.12
N GLU A 128 17.91 -9.02 -3.36
CA GLU A 128 19.23 -9.38 -3.93
C GLU A 128 19.90 -10.47 -3.09
N ARG A 129 20.01 -10.26 -1.77
CA ARG A 129 20.62 -11.23 -0.86
C ARG A 129 19.86 -12.55 -0.81
N ALA A 130 18.53 -12.52 -0.77
CA ALA A 130 17.73 -13.73 -0.76
C ALA A 130 17.89 -14.56 -2.04
N ALA A 131 18.09 -13.90 -3.19
CA ALA A 131 18.41 -14.59 -4.44
C ALA A 131 19.82 -15.18 -4.42
N ASP A 132 20.81 -14.42 -3.92
CA ASP A 132 22.20 -14.89 -3.77
C ASP A 132 22.32 -16.10 -2.83
N GLU A 133 21.53 -16.12 -1.75
CA GLU A 133 21.45 -17.24 -0.80
C GLU A 133 20.56 -18.40 -1.29
N GLY A 134 19.93 -18.27 -2.48
CA GLY A 134 19.08 -19.31 -3.07
C GLY A 134 17.73 -19.51 -2.38
N ILE A 135 17.30 -18.56 -1.53
CA ILE A 135 15.99 -18.59 -0.85
C ILE A 135 14.86 -18.36 -1.86
N ILE A 136 15.10 -17.49 -2.84
CA ILE A 136 14.16 -17.22 -3.94
C ILE A 136 14.88 -17.36 -5.29
N THR A 137 14.11 -17.59 -6.35
CA THR A 137 14.65 -17.65 -7.71
C THR A 137 14.97 -16.24 -8.24
N ALA A 138 15.90 -16.15 -9.19
CA ALA A 138 16.18 -14.90 -9.91
C ALA A 138 14.95 -14.32 -10.62
N GLU A 139 14.04 -15.19 -11.07
CA GLU A 139 12.77 -14.79 -11.69
C GLU A 139 11.86 -14.06 -10.68
N LEU A 140 11.70 -14.60 -9.47
CA LEU A 140 10.93 -13.96 -8.41
C LEU A 140 11.60 -12.64 -7.99
N ALA A 141 12.93 -12.63 -7.83
CA ALA A 141 13.67 -11.42 -7.53
C ALA A 141 13.42 -10.30 -8.57
N GLY A 142 13.45 -10.64 -9.86
CA GLY A 142 13.15 -9.69 -10.94
C GLY A 142 11.71 -9.16 -10.89
N ARG A 143 10.72 -10.00 -10.60
CA ARG A 143 9.32 -9.57 -10.45
C ARG A 143 9.12 -8.64 -9.25
N LEU A 144 9.75 -8.96 -8.11
CA LEU A 144 9.70 -8.12 -6.91
C LEU A 144 10.37 -6.77 -7.13
N ASP A 145 11.51 -6.73 -7.83
CA ASP A 145 12.18 -5.47 -8.16
C ASP A 145 11.35 -4.62 -9.12
N ALA A 146 10.68 -5.22 -10.11
CA ALA A 146 9.75 -4.52 -10.98
C ALA A 146 8.59 -3.89 -10.18
N GLY A 147 8.00 -4.64 -9.24
CA GLY A 147 6.98 -4.13 -8.32
C GLY A 147 7.47 -2.98 -7.44
N ARG A 148 8.68 -3.10 -6.87
CA ARG A 148 9.33 -2.05 -6.09
C ARG A 148 9.57 -0.79 -6.92
N SER A 149 10.09 -0.94 -8.13
CA SER A 149 10.36 0.16 -9.07
C SER A 149 9.07 0.91 -9.41
N LEU A 150 7.99 0.18 -9.68
CA LEU A 150 6.66 0.76 -9.90
C LEU A 150 6.15 1.53 -8.67
N ARG A 151 6.17 0.91 -7.49
CA ARG A 151 5.76 1.55 -6.23
C ARG A 151 6.54 2.85 -5.99
N ASN A 152 7.84 2.84 -6.27
CA ASN A 152 8.67 4.03 -6.12
C ASN A 152 8.25 5.13 -7.11
N LYS A 153 8.03 4.81 -8.40
CA LYS A 153 7.55 5.80 -9.38
C LYS A 153 6.20 6.41 -8.99
N LEU A 154 5.30 5.61 -8.44
CA LEU A 154 4.02 6.08 -7.90
C LEU A 154 4.20 7.02 -6.70
N ALA A 155 5.08 6.66 -5.77
CA ALA A 155 5.37 7.48 -4.59
C ALA A 155 6.02 8.83 -4.92
N HIS A 156 6.81 8.90 -5.99
CA HIS A 156 7.43 10.15 -6.46
C HIS A 156 6.52 10.96 -7.40
N GLY A 157 5.35 10.43 -7.77
CA GLY A 157 4.41 11.09 -8.68
C GLY A 157 4.77 10.96 -10.18
N ASP A 158 5.77 10.17 -10.53
CA ASP A 158 6.17 9.89 -11.92
C ASP A 158 5.10 9.09 -12.67
N LEU A 159 4.31 8.31 -11.93
CA LEU A 159 3.17 7.55 -12.41
C LEU A 159 1.95 7.84 -11.54
N THR A 160 0.77 7.71 -12.12
CA THR A 160 -0.49 7.72 -11.37
C THR A 160 -0.92 6.29 -11.05
N GLY A 161 -1.80 6.11 -10.06
CA GLY A 161 -2.37 4.79 -9.68
C GLY A 161 -3.12 4.07 -10.81
N THR A 162 -3.28 4.72 -11.97
CA THR A 162 -3.85 4.15 -13.19
C THR A 162 -2.84 3.35 -14.03
N ALA A 163 -1.54 3.47 -13.73
CA ALA A 163 -0.47 2.80 -14.48
C ALA A 163 -0.46 1.28 -14.31
N LEU A 164 -1.09 0.75 -13.26
CA LEU A 164 -1.07 -0.67 -12.93
C LEU A 164 -2.39 -1.35 -13.30
N THR A 165 -2.38 -2.18 -14.35
CA THR A 165 -3.53 -3.01 -14.71
C THR A 165 -3.79 -4.10 -13.68
N PRO A 166 -5.04 -4.58 -13.51
CA PRO A 166 -5.34 -5.73 -12.64
C PRO A 166 -4.51 -6.97 -12.99
N ALA A 167 -4.29 -7.24 -14.29
CA ALA A 167 -3.47 -8.36 -14.73
C ALA A 167 -1.99 -8.22 -14.29
N MET A 168 -1.41 -7.03 -14.45
CA MET A 168 -0.05 -6.74 -13.96
C MET A 168 0.02 -6.84 -12.43
N ALA A 169 -1.01 -6.34 -11.74
CA ALA A 169 -1.10 -6.39 -10.29
C ALA A 169 -1.14 -7.83 -9.79
N VAL A 170 -1.94 -8.70 -10.42
CA VAL A 170 -1.95 -10.13 -10.09
C VAL A 170 -0.61 -10.77 -10.30
N ALA A 171 0.08 -10.51 -11.41
CA ALA A 171 1.41 -11.08 -11.62
C ALA A 171 2.40 -10.67 -10.51
N MET A 172 2.37 -9.39 -10.10
CA MET A 172 3.23 -8.86 -9.03
C MET A 172 2.84 -9.40 -7.64
N VAL A 173 1.54 -9.43 -7.34
CA VAL A 173 1.02 -9.96 -6.07
C VAL A 173 1.28 -11.46 -5.99
N LYS A 174 1.07 -12.21 -7.08
CA LYS A 174 1.40 -13.65 -7.14
C LYS A 174 2.88 -13.90 -6.87
N ALA A 175 3.79 -13.11 -7.46
CA ALA A 175 5.21 -13.23 -7.14
C ALA A 175 5.49 -13.01 -5.64
N ALA A 176 4.72 -12.12 -5.00
CA ALA A 176 4.82 -11.93 -3.55
C ALA A 176 4.27 -13.13 -2.76
N PHE A 177 3.16 -13.72 -3.19
CA PHE A 177 2.57 -14.94 -2.58
C PHE A 177 3.54 -16.12 -2.71
N ASP A 178 4.06 -16.36 -3.91
CA ASP A 178 5.03 -17.42 -4.19
C ASP A 178 6.28 -17.24 -3.31
N THR A 179 6.77 -16.00 -3.18
CA THR A 179 7.89 -15.66 -2.28
C THR A 179 7.56 -15.94 -0.81
N ALA A 180 6.37 -15.57 -0.34
CA ALA A 180 5.93 -15.88 1.02
C ALA A 180 5.86 -17.40 1.26
N GLY A 181 5.45 -18.17 0.25
CA GLY A 181 5.47 -19.64 0.27
C GLY A 181 6.87 -20.22 0.48
N LEU A 182 7.88 -19.60 -0.12
CA LEU A 182 9.29 -19.99 0.06
C LEU A 182 9.85 -19.57 1.42
N LEU A 183 9.41 -18.43 1.96
CA LEU A 183 9.84 -17.94 3.28
C LEU A 183 9.21 -18.72 4.44
N PHE A 184 8.00 -19.23 4.25
CA PHE A 184 7.22 -19.96 5.25
C PHE A 184 6.75 -21.31 4.70
N PRO A 185 7.68 -22.23 4.37
CA PRO A 185 7.34 -23.53 3.83
C PRO A 185 6.52 -24.32 4.84
N GLY A 186 5.59 -25.14 4.34
CA GLY A 186 4.92 -26.12 5.19
C GLY A 186 5.83 -27.25 5.64
N PRO A 187 5.39 -28.06 6.63
CA PRO A 187 6.08 -29.28 6.98
C PRO A 187 6.17 -30.12 5.70
N ALA A 188 7.38 -30.58 5.37
CA ALA A 188 7.57 -31.49 4.26
C ALA A 188 6.72 -32.73 4.55
N GLU A 189 5.75 -33.03 3.69
CA GLU A 189 5.07 -34.32 3.77
C GLU A 189 6.12 -35.41 3.48
N GLY A 190 6.57 -36.10 4.52
CA GLY A 190 7.49 -37.24 4.40
C GLY A 190 8.79 -37.11 5.19
N SER A 191 8.71 -37.28 6.51
CA SER A 191 9.74 -38.02 7.25
C SER A 191 9.04 -38.80 8.37
N SER A 192 8.51 -39.97 7.99
CA SER A 192 8.14 -41.07 8.88
C SER A 192 8.81 -42.33 8.36
#